data_AF-A0A6G3SNZ7-F1
#
_entry.id   AF-A0A6G3SNZ7-F1
#
_cell.length_a   1.000
_cell.length_b   1.000
_cell.length_c   1.000
_cell.angle_alpha   90.00
_cell.angle_beta   90.00
_cell.angle_gamma   90.00
#
_symmetry.space_group_name_H-M   'P 1'
#
loop_
_entity.id
_entity.type
_entity.pdbx_description
1 polymer ?
#
loop_
_entity_poly.entity_id
_entity_poly.type
_entity_poly.pdbx_seq_one_letter_code
_entity_poly.pdbx_strand_id
1 'polypeptide(L)'
;AGGRAAIDLDRVLRLSLAVPSGTPGRLRPVPSAGALHPVRAHLLTGPGCSLPPGRYAYDPRAHRAHPRGPAPDGIPPGALVVLTVTASRTVAHYGHRAWPLLLLDTGHA
;
A
#
# COMPACT_ATOMS: atom_id res chain seq x y z
N ALA A 1 -11.22 29.70 -9.26
CA ALA A 1 -10.97 28.25 -9.46
C ALA A 1 -10.65 27.65 -8.10
N GLY A 2 -11.56 26.87 -7.51
CA GLY A 2 -11.35 26.28 -6.18
C GLY A 2 -10.27 25.22 -6.25
N GLY A 3 -9.16 25.43 -5.54
CA GLY A 3 -8.12 24.42 -5.40
C GLY A 3 -8.72 23.19 -4.72
N ARG A 4 -8.88 22.09 -5.47
CA ARG A 4 -9.17 20.79 -4.85
C ARG A 4 -8.04 20.51 -3.86
N ALA A 5 -8.40 20.27 -2.60
CA ALA A 5 -7.45 19.85 -1.59
C ALA A 5 -6.67 18.65 -2.13
N ALA A 6 -5.34 18.71 -2.06
CA ALA A 6 -4.50 17.62 -2.52
C ALA A 6 -4.84 16.33 -1.77
N ILE A 7 -4.82 15.20 -2.45
CA ILE A 7 -4.97 13.89 -1.81
C ILE A 7 -3.75 13.67 -0.91
N ASP A 8 -4.01 13.63 0.39
CA ASP A 8 -2.98 13.40 1.40
C ASP A 8 -2.63 11.89 1.48
N LEU A 9 -1.73 11.47 0.60
CA LEU A 9 -1.24 10.10 0.55
C LEU A 9 -0.44 9.68 1.79
N ASP A 10 0.20 10.63 2.50
CA ASP A 10 0.88 10.31 3.76
C ASP A 10 -0.14 9.76 4.75
N ARG A 11 -1.22 10.52 4.97
CA ARG A 11 -2.29 10.14 5.89
C ARG A 11 -2.98 8.84 5.48
N VAL A 12 -3.33 8.68 4.20
CA VAL A 12 -3.97 7.46 3.70
C VAL A 12 -3.07 6.24 3.95
N LEU A 13 -1.80 6.30 3.55
CA LEU A 13 -0.88 5.17 3.70
C LEU A 13 -0.56 4.88 5.17
N ARG A 14 -0.57 5.90 6.03
CA ARG A 14 -0.37 5.76 7.47
C ARG A 14 -1.51 5.03 8.14
N LEU A 15 -2.75 5.39 7.79
CA LEU A 15 -3.95 4.82 8.40
C LEU A 15 -4.31 3.45 7.81
N SER A 16 -3.90 3.16 6.58
CA SER A 16 -4.16 1.86 5.95
C SER A 16 -3.01 0.86 6.22
N LEU A 17 -1.78 1.18 5.85
CA LEU A 17 -0.76 0.15 5.65
C LEU A 17 0.47 0.27 6.54
N ALA A 18 0.80 1.49 7.00
CA ALA A 18 2.03 1.74 7.76
C ALA A 18 2.07 0.92 9.05
N VAL A 19 3.26 0.44 9.40
CA VAL A 19 3.51 -0.12 10.72
C VAL A 19 3.48 1.01 11.74
N PRO A 20 2.61 0.96 12.77
CA PRO A 20 2.54 2.03 13.77
C PRO A 20 3.82 2.09 14.59
N SER A 21 4.35 3.31 14.77
CA SER A 21 5.50 3.57 15.64
C SER A 21 5.24 3.07 17.06
N GLY A 22 6.22 2.43 17.69
CA GLY A 22 6.13 1.98 19.07
C GLY A 22 5.31 0.71 19.31
N THR A 23 4.76 0.08 18.26
CA THR A 23 4.13 -1.25 18.39
C THR A 23 5.12 -2.37 18.07
N PRO A 24 5.08 -3.51 18.78
CA PRO A 24 5.88 -4.67 18.40
C PRO A 24 5.49 -5.07 16.97
N GLY A 25 6.45 -5.04 16.05
CA GLY A 25 6.30 -4.85 14.59
C GLY A 25 5.54 -5.90 13.78
N ARG A 26 4.69 -6.70 14.42
CA ARG A 26 3.73 -7.60 13.79
C ARG A 26 2.36 -6.96 13.57
N LEU A 27 1.96 -5.96 14.36
CA LEU A 27 0.63 -5.36 14.21
C LEU A 27 0.64 -4.23 13.17
N ARG A 28 -0.50 -4.09 12.47
CA ARG A 28 -0.77 -3.05 11.49
C ARG A 28 -2.24 -2.62 11.59
N PRO A 29 -2.61 -1.45 11.05
CA PRO A 29 -4.02 -1.03 11.01
C PRO A 29 -4.91 -2.04 10.30
N VAL A 30 -4.36 -2.68 9.26
CA VAL A 30 -5.02 -3.73 8.49
C VAL A 30 -4.71 -5.11 9.09
N PRO A 31 -5.73 -5.93 9.40
CA PRO A 31 -5.52 -7.29 9.87
C PRO A 31 -4.92 -8.15 8.74
N SER A 32 -4.11 -9.12 9.13
CA SER A 32 -3.58 -10.12 8.18
C SER A 32 -3.46 -11.47 8.86
N ALA A 33 -3.81 -12.53 8.14
CA ALA A 33 -3.69 -13.90 8.64
C ALA A 33 -2.26 -14.18 9.15
N GLY A 34 -2.14 -14.56 10.43
CA GLY A 34 -0.85 -14.86 11.06
C GLY A 34 0.10 -13.66 11.19
N ALA A 35 -0.39 -12.44 10.95
CA ALA A 35 0.42 -11.23 10.81
C ALA A 35 1.54 -11.37 9.75
N LEU A 36 1.24 -12.04 8.64
CA LEU A 36 2.19 -12.31 7.56
C LEU A 36 2.36 -11.11 6.61
N HIS A 37 1.34 -10.26 6.52
CA HIS A 37 1.30 -9.01 5.75
C HIS A 37 1.79 -9.21 4.32
N PRO A 38 1.12 -10.07 3.51
CA PRO A 38 1.56 -10.42 2.17
C PRO A 38 1.31 -9.31 1.15
N VAL A 39 0.39 -8.38 1.45
CA VAL A 39 -0.01 -7.29 0.57
C VAL A 39 1.05 -6.19 0.53
N ARG A 40 1.33 -5.70 -0.68
CA ARG A 40 2.21 -4.57 -0.98
C ARG A 40 1.45 -3.54 -1.79
N ALA A 41 1.74 -2.26 -1.57
CA ALA A 41 1.18 -1.18 -2.35
C ALA A 41 2.22 -0.60 -3.31
N HIS A 42 1.81 -0.46 -4.56
CA HIS A 42 2.51 0.30 -5.59
C HIS A 42 1.66 1.50 -5.94
N LEU A 43 2.28 2.67 -6.02
CA LEU A 43 1.58 3.93 -6.23
C LEU A 43 1.88 4.42 -7.63
N LEU A 44 0.83 4.86 -8.31
CA LEU A 44 0.93 5.68 -9.49
C LEU A 44 0.25 7.01 -9.18
N THR A 45 1.03 8.07 -9.10
CA THR A 45 0.56 9.39 -8.69
C THR A 45 0.57 10.34 -9.87
N GLY A 46 -0.53 11.08 -10.02
CA GLY A 46 -0.67 12.23 -10.89
C GLY A 46 -0.68 13.54 -10.09
N PRO A 47 -0.99 14.67 -10.74
CA PRO A 47 -1.05 15.96 -10.06
C PRO A 47 -2.14 15.99 -8.98
N GLY A 48 -1.97 16.85 -7.98
CA GLY A 48 -2.95 17.00 -6.89
C GLY A 48 -2.85 15.95 -5.78
N CYS A 49 -1.70 15.29 -5.62
CA CYS A 49 -1.37 14.45 -4.46
C CYS A 49 -0.27 15.10 -3.61
N SER A 50 -0.17 14.71 -2.34
CA SER A 50 0.96 15.09 -1.47
C SER A 50 2.30 14.48 -1.90
N LEU A 51 2.26 13.45 -2.77
CA LEU A 51 3.43 12.89 -3.44
C LEU A 51 3.51 13.42 -4.89
N PRO A 52 4.71 13.81 -5.39
CA PRO A 52 4.86 14.25 -6.77
C PRO A 52 4.39 13.19 -7.78
N PRO A 53 4.04 13.57 -9.02
CA PRO A 53 3.67 12.61 -10.05
C PRO A 53 4.80 11.60 -10.33
N GLY A 54 4.49 10.31 -10.30
CA GLY A 54 5.48 9.25 -10.46
C GLY A 54 4.94 7.85 -10.21
N ARG A 55 5.82 6.86 -10.39
CA ARG A 55 5.59 5.47 -9.96
C ARG A 55 6.42 5.19 -8.73
N TYR A 56 5.82 4.56 -7.71
CA TYR A 56 6.47 4.26 -6.45
C TYR A 56 6.17 2.86 -5.95
N ALA A 57 7.11 2.26 -5.22
CA ALA A 57 6.85 1.11 -4.36
C ALA A 57 6.80 1.60 -2.92
N TYR A 58 5.72 1.33 -2.19
CA TYR A 58 5.59 1.75 -0.80
C TYR A 58 6.16 0.69 0.14
N ASP A 59 7.06 1.09 1.04
CA ASP A 59 7.51 0.30 2.18
C ASP A 59 6.73 0.71 3.44
N PRO A 60 5.82 -0.16 3.94
CA PRO A 60 5.05 0.17 5.12
C PRO A 60 5.84 0.10 6.43
N ARG A 61 7.04 -0.54 6.43
CA ARG A 61 7.88 -0.62 7.64
C ARG A 61 8.61 0.70 7.88
N ALA A 62 9.19 1.28 6.83
CA ALA A 62 9.83 2.58 6.90
C ALA A 62 8.86 3.75 6.72
N HIS A 63 7.60 3.47 6.36
CA HIS A 63 6.63 4.47 5.89
C HIS A 63 7.24 5.36 4.79
N ARG A 64 7.75 4.74 3.73
CA ARG A 64 8.45 5.43 2.63
C ARG A 64 7.96 4.99 1.26
N ALA A 65 7.80 5.94 0.34
CA ALA A 65 7.54 5.69 -1.07
C ALA A 65 8.87 5.73 -1.85
N HIS A 66 9.28 4.59 -2.40
CA HIS A 66 10.50 4.47 -3.19
C HIS A 66 10.21 4.72 -4.68
N PRO A 67 10.84 5.72 -5.32
CA PRO A 67 10.64 5.98 -6.75
C PRO A 67 11.01 4.78 -7.60
N ARG A 68 10.19 4.49 -8.60
CA ARG A 68 10.38 3.42 -9.60
C ARG A 68 10.40 3.92 -11.04
N GLY A 69 10.01 5.18 -11.25
CA GLY A 69 10.07 5.83 -12.55
C GLY A 69 9.11 7.01 -12.65
N PRO A 70 9.13 7.71 -13.80
CA PRO A 70 8.19 8.82 -14.05
C PRO A 70 6.76 8.30 -14.15
N ALA A 71 5.79 9.20 -13.96
CA ALA A 71 4.40 8.94 -14.30
C ALA A 71 4.27 8.73 -15.84
N PRO A 72 3.39 7.84 -16.31
CA PRO A 72 3.01 7.76 -17.71
C PRO A 72 2.43 9.09 -18.20
N ASP A 73 2.59 9.35 -19.49
CA ASP A 73 1.97 10.50 -20.14
C ASP A 73 0.44 10.45 -19.99
N GLY A 74 -0.17 11.61 -19.74
CA GLY A 74 -1.62 11.72 -19.60
C GLY A 74 -2.19 11.13 -18.29
N ILE A 75 -1.36 10.90 -17.27
CA ILE A 75 -1.85 10.46 -15.95
C ILE A 75 -2.93 11.44 -15.43
N PRO A 76 -4.13 10.94 -15.04
CA PRO A 76 -5.15 11.82 -14.49
C PRO A 76 -4.73 12.37 -13.12
N PRO A 77 -5.32 13.49 -12.67
CA PRO A 77 -5.13 13.97 -11.29
C PRO A 77 -5.53 12.91 -10.25
N GLY A 78 -4.78 12.86 -9.16
CA GLY A 78 -4.99 11.92 -8.06
C GLY A 78 -4.01 10.74 -8.06
N ALA A 79 -4.40 9.62 -7.45
CA ALA A 79 -3.53 8.47 -7.28
C ALA A 79 -4.27 7.16 -7.57
N LEU A 80 -3.57 6.23 -8.20
CA LEU A 80 -3.93 4.83 -8.33
C LEU A 80 -3.03 4.01 -7.42
N VAL A 81 -3.62 3.17 -6.58
CA VAL A 81 -2.90 2.21 -5.73
C VAL A 81 -3.11 0.81 -6.30
N VAL A 82 -2.01 0.16 -6.69
CA VAL A 82 -2.01 -1.24 -7.12
C VAL A 82 -1.55 -2.10 -5.96
N LEU A 83 -2.46 -2.95 -5.48
CA LEU A 83 -2.15 -3.94 -4.46
C LEU A 83 -1.61 -5.21 -5.11
N THR A 84 -0.46 -5.67 -4.63
CA THR A 84 0.13 -6.95 -5.05
C THR A 84 0.34 -7.85 -3.84
N VAL A 85 0.38 -9.16 -4.07
CA VAL A 85 0.41 -10.16 -3.00
C VAL A 85 1.64 -11.04 -3.15
N THR A 86 2.48 -11.10 -2.12
CA THR A 86 3.57 -12.08 -2.05
C THR A 86 3.02 -13.41 -1.52
N ALA A 87 2.38 -14.19 -2.39
CA ALA A 87 1.64 -15.40 -2.03
C ALA A 87 2.45 -16.42 -1.23
N SER A 88 3.75 -16.55 -1.52
CA SER A 88 4.66 -17.48 -0.83
C SER A 88 4.69 -17.29 0.69
N ARG A 89 4.49 -16.07 1.21
CA ARG A 89 4.43 -15.80 2.65
C ARG A 89 3.30 -16.57 3.33
N THR A 90 2.12 -16.52 2.72
CA THR A 90 0.90 -17.14 3.27
C THR A 90 0.87 -18.63 2.96
N VAL A 91 1.31 -19.05 1.78
CA VAL A 91 1.41 -20.48 1.41
C VAL A 91 2.36 -21.23 2.32
N ALA A 92 3.52 -20.65 2.68
CA ALA A 92 4.48 -21.29 3.58
C ALA A 92 3.90 -21.61 4.97
N HIS A 93 2.91 -20.85 5.43
CA HIS A 93 2.28 -21.04 6.74
C HIS A 93 0.97 -21.85 6.66
N TYR A 94 0.16 -21.60 5.62
CA TYR A 94 -1.22 -22.10 5.54
C TYR A 94 -1.43 -23.17 4.46
N GLY A 95 -0.43 -23.43 3.61
CA GLY A 95 -0.50 -24.41 2.52
C GLY A 95 -1.70 -24.17 1.62
N HIS A 96 -2.49 -25.22 1.38
CA HIS A 96 -3.69 -25.19 0.56
C HIS A 96 -4.77 -24.21 1.06
N ARG A 97 -4.73 -23.80 2.33
CA ARG A 97 -5.68 -22.83 2.91
C ARG A 97 -5.31 -21.37 2.62
N ALA A 98 -4.19 -21.12 1.94
CA ALA A 98 -3.70 -19.77 1.72
C ALA A 98 -4.60 -18.93 0.80
N TRP A 99 -5.25 -19.53 -0.20
CA TRP A 99 -5.94 -18.76 -1.25
C TRP A 99 -7.04 -17.82 -0.72
N PRO A 100 -8.02 -18.29 0.09
CA PRO A 100 -9.02 -17.38 0.65
C PRO A 100 -8.41 -16.31 1.57
N LEU A 101 -7.35 -16.66 2.31
CA LEU A 101 -6.66 -15.72 3.21
C LEU A 101 -5.95 -14.61 2.44
N LEU A 102 -5.40 -14.90 1.26
CA LEU A 102 -4.80 -13.87 0.41
C LEU A 102 -5.83 -12.86 -0.08
N LEU A 103 -7.04 -13.32 -0.42
CA LEU A 103 -8.13 -12.44 -0.83
C LEU A 103 -8.64 -11.59 0.35
N LEU A 104 -8.76 -12.18 1.54
CA LEU A 104 -9.15 -11.45 2.75
C LEU A 104 -8.11 -10.39 3.14
N ASP A 105 -6.83 -10.75 3.15
CA ASP A 105 -5.74 -9.80 3.44
C ASP A 105 -5.73 -8.65 2.41
N THR A 106 -6.02 -8.95 1.13
CA THR A 106 -6.09 -7.92 0.08
C THR A 106 -7.33 -7.05 0.21
N GLY A 107 -8.48 -7.61 0.57
CA GLY A 107 -9.73 -6.86 0.74
C GLY A 107 -9.75 -5.98 1.99
N HIS A 108 -8.98 -6.33 3.02
CA HIS A 108 -8.81 -5.48 4.20
C HIS A 108 -7.82 -4.33 3.98
N ALA A 109 -6.86 -4.48 3.07
CA ALA A 109 -5.80 -3.52 2.78
C ALA A 109 -6.32 -2.26 2.06
#